data_AF-A0A2E1KB41-F1
#
_entry.id   AF-A0A2E1KB41-F1
#
_cell.length_a   1.000
_cell.length_b   1.000
_cell.length_c   1.000
_cell.angle_alpha   90.00
_cell.angle_beta   90.00
_cell.angle_gamma   90.00
#
_symmetry.space_group_name_H-M   'P 1'
#
loop_
_entity.id
_entity.type
_entity.pdbx_description
1 polymer ?
#
loop_
_entity_poly.entity_id
_entity_poly.type
_entity_poly.pdbx_seq_one_letter_code
_entity_poly.pdbx_strand_id
1 'polypeptide(L)'
;MAPPNAIKIGKYFIYRKEFFNAFRVWNVDKIEQYQKAGSISSWVEVQAWGGLVYRFETRDNGHPCRLRTRYINGNIVTGVIDEIEDSRSDAGPTLAITIRGTF
;
A
#
# COMPACT_ATOMS: atom_id res chain seq x y z
N MET A 1 22.65 22.08 17.61
CA MET A 1 23.19 20.94 18.38
C MET A 1 22.23 20.73 19.55
N ALA A 2 21.47 19.62 19.57
CA ALA A 2 20.54 19.36 20.67
C ALA A 2 21.36 19.08 21.95
N PRO A 3 20.89 19.49 23.15
CA PRO A 3 21.63 19.25 24.38
C PRO A 3 21.81 17.74 24.60
N PRO A 4 22.94 17.31 25.19
CA PRO A 4 23.27 15.89 25.39
C PRO A 4 22.18 15.10 26.14
N ASN A 5 21.28 15.80 26.85
CA ASN A 5 20.27 15.21 27.73
C ASN A 5 18.84 15.26 27.19
N ALA A 6 18.63 15.81 25.99
CA ALA A 6 17.30 15.98 25.44
C ALA A 6 16.85 14.75 24.65
N ILE A 7 15.81 14.07 25.14
CA ILE A 7 15.09 13.07 24.37
C ILE A 7 14.17 13.80 23.39
N LYS A 8 14.37 13.59 22.09
CA LYS A 8 13.47 14.12 21.06
C LYS A 8 12.58 13.01 20.54
N ILE A 9 11.28 13.27 20.54
CA ILE A 9 10.28 12.34 20.00
C ILE A 9 9.67 12.97 18.74
N GLY A 10 9.79 12.28 17.62
CA GLY A 10 9.08 12.56 16.38
C GLY A 10 7.95 11.55 16.18
N LYS A 11 6.80 12.01 15.71
CA LYS A 11 5.70 11.12 15.31
C LYS A 11 5.05 11.62 14.05
N TYR A 12 4.60 10.69 13.21
CA TYR A 12 3.88 11.02 12.00
C TYR A 12 2.91 9.92 11.61
N PHE A 13 1.80 10.34 11.03
CA PHE A 13 0.75 9.46 10.52
C PHE A 13 0.30 9.99 9.17
N ILE A 14 0.22 9.10 8.18
CA ILE A 14 -0.32 9.38 6.86
C ILE A 14 -1.39 8.36 6.55
N TYR A 15 -2.52 8.88 6.08
CA TYR A 15 -3.50 8.10 5.34
C TYR A 15 -3.58 8.65 3.90
N ARG A 16 -3.38 7.78 2.91
CA ARG A 16 -3.59 8.13 1.50
C ARG A 16 -4.68 7.25 0.92
N LYS A 17 -5.77 7.87 0.45
CA LYS A 17 -6.80 7.21 -0.33
C LYS A 17 -6.89 7.85 -1.70
N GLU A 18 -6.56 7.08 -2.72
CA GLU A 18 -6.68 7.50 -4.11
C GLU A 18 -8.08 7.09 -4.60
N PHE A 19 -8.93 8.07 -4.91
CA PHE A 19 -10.29 7.84 -5.39
C PHE A 19 -10.41 7.88 -6.93
N PHE A 20 -9.42 8.45 -7.61
CA PHE A 20 -9.47 8.70 -9.04
C PHE A 20 -8.48 7.80 -9.79
N ASN A 21 -8.96 7.19 -10.89
CA ASN A 21 -8.33 6.19 -11.75
C ASN A 21 -8.39 4.72 -11.30
N ALA A 22 -9.61 4.17 -11.20
CA ALA A 22 -9.77 2.75 -11.52
C ALA A 22 -9.53 2.59 -13.04
N PHE A 23 -8.43 1.94 -13.42
CA PHE A 23 -8.16 1.68 -14.83
C PHE A 23 -8.96 0.47 -15.26
N ARG A 24 -9.78 0.65 -16.30
CA ARG A 24 -10.50 -0.45 -16.94
C ARG A 24 -9.91 -0.69 -18.32
N VAL A 25 -9.45 -1.92 -18.55
CA VAL A 25 -8.91 -2.38 -19.82
C VAL A 25 -9.95 -3.26 -20.48
N TRP A 26 -10.25 -2.96 -21.74
CA TRP A 26 -11.21 -3.70 -22.55
C TRP A 26 -10.46 -4.48 -23.62
N ASN A 27 -10.71 -5.77 -23.71
CA ASN A 27 -10.28 -6.64 -24.80
C ASN A 27 -11.51 -7.38 -25.33
N VAL A 28 -11.47 -7.84 -26.58
CA VAL A 28 -12.63 -8.48 -27.25
C VAL A 28 -13.30 -9.56 -26.39
N ASP A 29 -12.53 -10.34 -25.65
CA ASP A 29 -12.97 -11.48 -24.86
C ASP A 29 -12.96 -11.26 -23.33
N LYS A 30 -12.44 -10.11 -22.85
CA LYS A 30 -12.25 -9.88 -21.41
C LYS A 30 -12.24 -8.42 -21.00
N ILE A 31 -12.65 -8.18 -19.76
CA ILE A 31 -12.58 -6.88 -19.10
C ILE A 31 -11.73 -7.02 -17.85
N GLU A 32 -10.75 -6.13 -17.67
CA GLU A 32 -9.93 -6.08 -16.47
C GLU A 32 -10.10 -4.73 -15.79
N GLN A 33 -10.39 -4.72 -14.49
CA GLN A 33 -10.51 -3.53 -13.67
C GLN A 33 -9.50 -3.58 -12.53
N TYR A 34 -8.66 -2.55 -12.45
CA TYR A 34 -7.66 -2.38 -11.41
C TYR A 34 -8.17 -1.37 -10.38
N GLN A 35 -8.56 -1.83 -9.20
CA GLN A 35 -8.91 -0.97 -8.08
C GLN A 35 -7.63 -0.66 -7.29
N LYS A 36 -7.34 0.62 -7.11
CA LYS A 36 -6.31 1.06 -6.17
C LYS A 36 -6.89 1.11 -4.76
N ALA A 37 -6.21 0.47 -3.81
CA ALA A 37 -6.51 0.60 -2.39
C ALA A 37 -5.68 1.72 -1.75
N GLY A 38 -6.20 2.26 -0.65
CA GLY A 38 -5.50 3.28 0.14
C GLY A 38 -4.36 2.69 0.94
N SER A 39 -3.32 3.49 1.21
CA SER A 39 -2.19 3.10 2.06
C SER A 39 -2.18 3.88 3.37
N ILE A 40 -1.76 3.22 4.44
CA ILE A 40 -1.52 3.84 5.74
C ILE A 40 -0.05 3.70 6.09
N SER A 41 0.54 4.74 6.67
CA SER A 41 1.90 4.66 7.19
C SER A 41 2.02 5.52 8.42
N SER A 42 2.66 4.98 9.45
CA SER A 42 2.96 5.72 10.66
C SER A 42 4.37 5.42 11.14
N TRP A 43 4.98 6.39 11.80
CA TRP A 43 6.25 6.17 12.47
C TRP A 43 6.38 6.98 13.74
N VAL A 44 7.16 6.42 14.66
CA VAL A 44 7.63 7.08 15.88
C VAL A 44 9.14 6.98 15.91
N GLU A 45 9.80 8.11 16.12
CA GLU A 45 11.25 8.20 16.23
C GLU A 45 11.63 8.77 17.60
N VAL A 46 12.62 8.15 18.23
CA VAL A 46 13.20 8.59 19.50
C VAL A 46 14.69 8.81 19.28
N GLN A 47 15.14 10.04 19.46
CA GLN A 47 16.56 10.39 19.49
C GLN A 47 17.01 10.31 20.96
N ALA A 48 17.88 9.36 21.23
CA ALA A 48 18.41 9.06 22.55
C ALA A 48 19.86 9.53 22.68
N TRP A 49 20.41 9.35 23.88
CA TRP A 49 21.79 9.69 24.20
C TRP A 49 22.80 8.91 23.35
N GLY A 50 23.97 9.53 23.13
CA GLY A 50 25.07 8.88 22.39
C GLY A 50 24.89 8.88 20.88
N GLY A 51 24.11 9.80 20.31
CA GLY A 51 23.91 9.91 18.87
C GLY A 51 23.07 8.79 18.26
N LEU A 52 22.30 8.09 19.09
CA LEU A 52 21.52 6.93 18.70
C LEU A 52 20.05 7.28 18.45
N VAL A 53 19.50 6.77 17.35
CA VAL A 53 18.13 7.06 16.90
C VAL A 53 17.40 5.74 16.69
N TYR A 54 16.27 5.59 17.38
CA TYR A 54 15.34 4.47 17.22
C TYR A 54 14.13 4.92 16.44
N ARG A 55 13.75 4.19 15.39
CA ARG A 55 12.52 4.45 14.64
C ARG A 55 11.70 3.18 14.51
N PHE A 56 10.45 3.26 14.97
CA PHE A 56 9.41 2.26 14.77
C PHE A 56 8.51 2.73 13.65
N GLU A 57 8.30 1.88 12.66
CA GLU A 57 7.51 2.20 11.49
C GLU A 57 6.52 1.09 11.18
N THR A 58 5.28 1.49 10.93
CA THR A 58 4.22 0.60 10.48
C THR A 58 3.73 1.12 9.13
N ARG A 59 3.59 0.22 8.16
CA ARG A 59 3.07 0.56 6.84
C ARG A 59 2.13 -0.54 6.38
N ASP A 60 0.98 -0.13 5.85
CA ASP A 60 0.11 -0.98 5.08
C ASP A 60 0.00 -0.38 3.68
N ASN A 61 0.60 -1.08 2.72
CA ASN A 61 0.45 -0.75 1.32
C ASN A 61 -0.84 -1.39 0.85
N GLY A 62 -1.90 -0.59 0.73
CA GLY A 62 -3.21 -1.07 0.34
C GLY A 62 -3.18 -2.06 -0.82
N HIS A 63 -4.05 -3.06 -0.74
CA HIS A 63 -4.13 -4.16 -1.69
C HIS A 63 -4.57 -3.69 -3.09
N PRO A 64 -3.74 -3.81 -4.14
CA PRO A 64 -4.25 -3.68 -5.50
C PRO A 64 -5.16 -4.88 -5.79
N CYS A 65 -6.44 -4.61 -6.05
CA CYS A 65 -7.39 -5.64 -6.49
C CYS A 65 -7.51 -5.58 -8.02
N ARG A 66 -7.42 -6.73 -8.68
CA ARG A 66 -7.72 -6.89 -10.10
C ARG A 66 -8.98 -7.73 -10.24
N LEU A 67 -10.05 -7.13 -10.74
CA LEU A 67 -11.26 -7.82 -11.14
C LEU A 67 -11.17 -8.15 -12.63
N ARG A 68 -11.26 -9.43 -13.00
CA ARG A 68 -11.27 -9.86 -14.40
C ARG A 68 -12.57 -10.58 -14.72
N THR A 69 -13.24 -10.17 -15.79
CA THR A 69 -14.42 -10.85 -16.34
C THR A 69 -14.09 -11.42 -17.70
N ARG A 70 -14.30 -12.72 -17.91
CA ARG A 70 -14.07 -13.43 -19.17
C ARG A 70 -15.38 -13.83 -19.83
N TYR A 71 -15.44 -13.71 -21.16
CA TYR A 71 -16.59 -14.09 -21.96
C TYR A 71 -16.29 -15.34 -22.80
N ILE A 72 -17.27 -16.24 -22.90
CA ILE A 72 -17.26 -17.42 -23.79
C ILE A 72 -18.37 -17.32 -24.83
N ASN A 73 -18.27 -18.13 -25.89
CA ASN A 73 -19.25 -18.22 -26.97
C ASN A 73 -19.55 -16.85 -27.64
N GLY A 74 -18.59 -15.93 -27.62
CA GLY A 74 -18.73 -14.59 -28.18
C GLY A 74 -17.70 -13.62 -27.62
N ASN A 75 -17.95 -12.32 -27.77
CA ASN A 75 -17.12 -11.22 -27.26
C ASN A 75 -17.83 -10.48 -26.11
N ILE A 76 -17.30 -9.35 -25.64
CA ILE A 76 -17.97 -8.51 -24.62
C ILE A 76 -19.44 -8.19 -24.96
N VAL A 77 -19.79 -8.09 -26.24
CA VAL A 77 -21.12 -7.66 -26.71
C VAL A 77 -22.07 -8.85 -26.92
N THR A 78 -21.57 -9.98 -27.41
CA THR A 78 -22.41 -11.14 -27.83
C THR A 78 -22.20 -12.40 -27.00
N GLY A 79 -21.14 -12.47 -26.21
CA GLY A 79 -20.75 -13.63 -25.42
C GLY A 79 -21.48 -13.73 -24.08
N VAL A 80 -21.37 -14.89 -23.46
CA VAL A 80 -21.88 -15.17 -22.11
C VAL A 80 -20.72 -15.07 -21.12
N ILE A 81 -20.97 -14.55 -19.92
CA ILE A 81 -19.97 -14.50 -18.86
C ILE A 81 -19.64 -15.93 -18.41
N ASP A 82 -18.37 -16.29 -18.48
CA ASP A 82 -17.86 -17.59 -18.06
C ASP A 82 -17.31 -17.52 -16.63
N GLU A 83 -16.42 -16.55 -16.40
CA GLU A 83 -15.66 -16.44 -15.16
C GLU A 83 -15.56 -14.98 -14.71
N ILE A 84 -15.71 -14.78 -13.40
CA ILE A 84 -15.35 -13.55 -12.69
C ILE A 84 -14.27 -13.91 -11.67
N GLU A 85 -13.06 -13.42 -11.90
CA GLU A 85 -11.91 -13.59 -11.01
C GLU A 85 -11.66 -12.29 -10.24
N ASP A 86 -11.71 -12.35 -8.91
CA ASP A 86 -11.19 -11.29 -8.02
C ASP A 86 -9.82 -11.71 -7.50
N SER A 87 -8.76 -11.14 -8.07
CA SER A 87 -7.39 -11.39 -7.66
C SER A 87 -6.88 -10.21 -6.83
N ARG A 88 -6.59 -10.46 -5.55
CA ARG A 88 -5.99 -9.47 -4.65
C ARG A 88 -4.57 -9.86 -4.32
N SER A 89 -3.65 -8.94 -4.56
CA SER A 89 -2.29 -9.07 -4.04
C SER A 89 -2.24 -8.42 -2.67
N ASP A 90 -2.08 -9.24 -1.63
CA ASP A 90 -1.92 -8.77 -0.27
C ASP A 90 -0.43 -8.77 0.11
N ALA A 91 0.12 -7.59 0.41
CA ALA A 91 1.48 -7.44 0.92
C ALA A 91 1.54 -7.55 2.46
N GLY A 92 0.39 -7.50 3.14
CA GLY A 92 0.25 -7.48 4.58
C GLY A 92 0.81 -6.21 5.25
N PRO A 93 0.51 -6.01 6.54
CA PRO A 93 1.12 -4.95 7.31
C PRO A 93 2.63 -5.22 7.48
N THR A 94 3.45 -4.24 7.09
CA THR A 94 4.90 -4.26 7.30
C THR A 94 5.24 -3.50 8.58
N LEU A 95 6.00 -4.16 9.46
CA LEU A 95 6.56 -3.57 10.67
C LEU A 95 8.08 -3.49 10.52
N ALA A 96 8.64 -2.31 10.82
CA ALA A 96 10.07 -2.08 10.75
C ALA A 96 10.61 -1.37 11.99
N ILE A 97 11.75 -1.83 12.47
CA ILE A 97 12.54 -1.19 13.52
C ILE A 97 13.88 -0.80 12.91
N THR A 98 14.22 0.48 13.01
CA THR A 98 15.49 1.01 12.51
C THR A 98 16.27 1.61 13.67
N ILE A 99 17.54 1.23 13.79
CA ILE A 99 18.48 1.78 14.77
C ILE A 99 19.63 2.43 13.99
N ARG A 100 19.90 3.71 14.25
CA ARG A 100 20.99 4.46 13.61
C ARG A 100 21.88 5.07 14.67
N GLY A 101 23.19 5.06 14.44
CA GLY A 101 24.17 5.75 15.27
C GLY A 101 25.02 6.68 14.42
N THR A 102 25.25 7.90 14.90
CA THR A 102 26.26 8.81 14.36
C THR A 102 27.43 8.83 15.33
N PHE A 103 28.39 7.92 15.15
CA PHE A 103 29.64 7.88 15.92
C PHE A 103 30.70 8.79 15.30
#